data_AF-T1AE30-F1
#
_entry.id   AF-T1AE30-F1
#
_cell.length_a   1.000
_cell.length_b   1.000
_cell.length_c   1.000
_cell.angle_alpha   90.00
_cell.angle_beta   90.00
_cell.angle_gamma   90.00
#
_symmetry.space_group_name_H-M   'P 1'
#
loop_
_entity.id
_entity.type
_entity.pdbx_description
1 polymer ?
#
loop_
_entity_poly.entity_id
_entity_poly.type
_entity_poly.pdbx_seq_one_letter_code
_entity_poly.pdbx_strand_id
1 'polypeptide(L)'
;MTVDELLERLQDVRKTGRERWIAKCPSHDDKRPSLSVTEKDGKILLHCFAGCGAHEIVTAVGLELSDLFPEKLEFSRGRTPRFPAHEVLMGLSDEI
;
A
#
# COMPACT_ATOMS: atom_id res chain seq x y z
N MET A 1 4.78 3.22 10.14
CA MET A 1 3.59 3.57 10.94
C MET A 1 3.05 2.30 11.59
N THR A 2 2.48 2.37 12.79
CA THR A 2 1.77 1.24 13.42
C THR A 2 0.29 1.24 13.05
N VAL A 3 -0.40 0.12 13.28
CA VAL A 3 -1.85 0.05 13.05
C VAL A 3 -2.62 0.98 14.00
N ASP A 4 -2.18 1.12 15.25
CA ASP A 4 -2.83 1.97 16.25
C ASP A 4 -2.86 3.44 15.81
N GLU A 5 -1.74 3.94 15.26
CA GLU A 5 -1.66 5.30 14.70
C GLU A 5 -2.69 5.51 13.57
N LEU A 6 -2.96 4.48 12.76
CA LEU A 6 -3.98 4.58 11.71
C LEU A 6 -5.39 4.64 12.31
N LEU A 7 -5.65 3.79 13.30
CA LEU A 7 -6.97 3.68 13.92
C LEU A 7 -7.37 4.96 14.65
N GLU A 8 -6.42 5.69 15.25
CA GLU A 8 -6.67 7.00 15.88
C GLU A 8 -7.17 8.07 14.91
N ARG A 9 -6.87 7.93 13.61
CA ARG A 9 -7.32 8.85 12.55
C ARG A 9 -8.67 8.47 11.96
N LEU A 10 -9.22 7.30 12.30
CA LEU A 10 -10.46 6.76 11.76
C LEU A 10 -11.64 6.95 12.74
N GLN A 11 -12.86 6.94 12.20
CA GLN A 11 -14.08 7.12 12.99
C GLN A 11 -14.85 5.81 13.17
N ASP A 12 -15.52 5.66 14.32
CA ASP A 12 -16.34 4.48 14.69
C ASP A 12 -15.58 3.15 14.54
N VAL A 13 -14.33 3.15 15.03
CA VAL A 13 -13.44 1.98 14.99
C VAL A 13 -13.93 0.91 15.96
N ARG A 14 -14.07 -0.32 15.47
CA ARG A 14 -14.47 -1.48 16.27
C ARG A 14 -13.58 -2.66 15.96
N LYS A 15 -13.08 -3.32 17.00
CA LYS A 15 -12.27 -4.54 16.86
C LYS A 15 -13.19 -5.74 16.55
N THR A 16 -12.90 -6.47 15.49
CA THR A 16 -13.69 -7.64 15.04
C THR A 16 -12.91 -8.96 15.13
N GLY A 17 -11.59 -8.89 15.34
CA GLY A 17 -10.72 -10.05 15.48
C GLY A 17 -9.42 -9.67 16.19
N ARG A 18 -8.46 -10.60 16.31
CA ARG A 18 -7.18 -10.34 16.99
C ARG A 18 -6.41 -9.18 16.34
N GLU A 19 -6.36 -9.17 15.02
CA GLU A 19 -5.62 -8.21 14.17
C GLU A 19 -6.54 -7.60 13.08
N ARG A 20 -7.84 -7.50 13.36
CA ARG A 20 -8.83 -6.97 12.42
C ARG A 20 -9.79 -6.00 13.09
N TRP A 21 -10.03 -4.89 12.41
CA TRP A 21 -10.94 -3.83 12.79
C TRP A 21 -11.86 -3.45 11.64
N ILE A 22 -12.99 -2.86 11.99
CA ILE A 22 -13.88 -2.19 11.04
C ILE A 22 -14.05 -0.74 11.47
N ALA A 23 -14.06 0.17 10.51
CA ALA A 23 -14.19 1.61 10.72
C ALA A 23 -15.02 2.24 9.60
N LYS A 24 -15.38 3.51 9.76
CA LYS A 24 -15.94 4.30 8.67
C LYS A 24 -14.86 4.66 7.66
N CYS A 25 -15.18 4.55 6.37
CA CYS A 25 -14.30 5.00 5.32
C CYS A 25 -14.24 6.54 5.31
N PRO A 26 -13.05 7.15 5.33
CA PRO A 26 -12.89 8.61 5.25
C PRO A 26 -13.04 9.15 3.81
N SER A 27 -12.93 8.30 2.79
CA SER A 27 -12.98 8.71 1.37
C SER A 27 -14.39 8.92 0.81
N HIS A 28 -15.43 8.49 1.53
CA HIS A 28 -16.83 8.72 1.16
C HIS A 28 -17.66 9.03 2.41
N ASP A 29 -18.85 9.59 2.22
CA ASP A 29 -19.79 9.81 3.33
C ASP A 29 -20.34 8.47 3.84
N ASP A 30 -19.67 7.91 4.83
CA ASP A 30 -19.94 6.57 5.31
C ASP A 30 -20.90 6.55 6.50
N LYS A 31 -22.12 6.06 6.25
CA LYS A 31 -23.16 5.95 7.29
C LYS A 31 -22.92 4.79 8.25
N ARG A 32 -22.31 3.70 7.78
CA ARG A 32 -22.05 2.47 8.55
C ARG A 32 -20.61 2.03 8.29
N PRO A 33 -19.86 1.53 9.29
CA PRO A 33 -18.48 1.09 9.09
C PRO A 33 -18.32 0.15 7.88
N SER A 34 -17.68 0.64 6.81
CA SER A 34 -17.47 -0.08 5.54
C SER A 34 -15.99 -0.34 5.23
N LEU A 35 -15.07 0.18 6.06
CA LEU A 35 -13.64 -0.01 5.91
C LEU A 35 -13.17 -1.13 6.83
N SER A 36 -12.65 -2.21 6.24
CA SER A 36 -11.93 -3.25 6.97
C SER A 36 -10.44 -2.90 7.03
N VAL A 37 -9.89 -2.87 8.23
CA VAL A 37 -8.46 -2.72 8.51
C VAL A 37 -7.96 -4.04 9.06
N THR A 38 -6.90 -4.60 8.48
CA THR A 38 -6.27 -5.84 8.98
C THR A 38 -4.77 -5.63 9.06
N GLU A 39 -4.19 -5.97 10.20
CA GLU A 39 -2.75 -6.08 10.34
C GLU A 39 -2.34 -7.52 10.06
N LYS A 40 -1.36 -7.71 9.17
CA LYS A 40 -0.86 -9.04 8.84
C LYS A 40 0.60 -8.98 8.42
N ASP A 41 1.45 -9.81 9.03
CA ASP A 41 2.88 -9.90 8.70
C ASP A 41 3.58 -8.52 8.71
N GLY A 42 3.21 -7.66 9.67
CA GLY A 42 3.74 -6.29 9.78
C GLY A 42 3.23 -5.30 8.74
N LYS A 43 2.23 -5.68 7.91
CA LYS A 43 1.63 -4.81 6.89
C LYS A 43 0.19 -4.46 7.25
N ILE A 44 -0.23 -3.26 6.88
CA ILE A 44 -1.60 -2.80 7.08
C ILE A 44 -2.37 -2.96 5.77
N LEU A 45 -3.42 -3.77 5.79
CA LEU A 45 -4.32 -4.01 4.67
C LEU A 45 -5.61 -3.23 4.86
N LEU A 46 -5.98 -2.46 3.82
CA LEU A 46 -7.21 -1.69 3.77
C LEU A 46 -8.13 -2.24 2.69
N HIS A 47 -9.39 -2.45 3.05
CA HIS A 47 -10.42 -2.86 2.11
C HIS A 47 -11.73 -2.14 2.41
N CYS A 48 -12.15 -1.26 1.51
CA CYS A 48 -13.44 -0.61 1.58
C CYS A 48 -14.47 -1.38 0.75
N PHE A 49 -15.56 -1.84 1.37
CA PHE A 49 -16.60 -2.59 0.67
C PHE A 49 -17.46 -1.72 -0.27
N ALA A 50 -17.33 -0.39 -0.22
CA ALA A 50 -17.96 0.53 -1.16
C ALA A 50 -17.12 0.77 -2.44
N GLY A 51 -15.87 0.32 -2.48
CA GLY A 51 -15.01 0.39 -3.67
C GLY A 51 -13.96 1.50 -3.67
N CYS A 52 -13.75 2.23 -2.57
CA CYS A 52 -12.67 3.22 -2.46
C CYS A 52 -11.29 2.55 -2.56
N GLY A 53 -10.39 3.18 -3.31
CA GLY A 53 -9.02 2.74 -3.44
C GLY A 53 -8.20 3.01 -2.18
N ALA A 54 -7.19 2.17 -1.90
CA ALA A 54 -6.32 2.36 -0.74
C ALA A 54 -5.64 3.75 -0.72
N HIS A 55 -5.25 4.27 -1.88
CA HIS A 55 -4.67 5.61 -2.03
C HIS A 55 -5.64 6.73 -1.59
N GLU A 56 -6.91 6.64 -1.97
CA GLU A 56 -7.93 7.62 -1.60
C GLU A 56 -8.18 7.60 -0.07
N ILE A 57 -8.11 6.41 0.53
CA ILE A 57 -8.33 6.21 1.97
C ILE A 57 -7.20 6.85 2.78
N VAL A 58 -5.94 6.56 2.43
CA VAL A 58 -4.77 7.12 3.13
C VAL A 58 -4.68 8.63 2.92
N THR A 59 -4.96 9.12 1.70
CA THR A 59 -4.93 10.56 1.41
C THR A 59 -5.98 11.31 2.22
N ALA A 60 -7.18 10.74 2.39
CA ALA A 60 -8.25 11.36 3.17
C ALA A 60 -7.92 11.53 4.67
N VAL A 61 -6.98 10.72 5.20
CA VAL A 61 -6.49 10.84 6.58
C VAL A 61 -5.09 11.49 6.67
N GLY A 62 -4.60 12.06 5.56
CA GLY A 62 -3.32 12.78 5.51
C GLY A 62 -2.09 11.87 5.56
N LEU A 63 -2.20 10.65 5.04
CA LEU A 63 -1.13 9.66 4.97
C LEU A 63 -0.78 9.32 3.52
N GLU A 64 0.40 8.77 3.31
CA GLU A 64 0.80 8.20 2.02
C GLU A 64 0.70 6.67 2.02
N LEU A 65 0.61 6.08 0.83
CA LEU A 65 0.53 4.61 0.69
C LEU A 65 1.76 3.92 1.28
N SER A 66 2.93 4.59 1.24
CA SER A 66 4.18 4.11 1.82
C SER A 66 4.13 3.95 3.33
N ASP A 67 3.25 4.68 4.03
CA ASP A 67 3.14 4.59 5.49
C ASP A 67 2.53 3.26 5.96
N LEU A 68 1.77 2.58 5.10
CA LEU A 68 1.15 1.27 5.38
C LEU A 68 2.15 0.10 5.41
N PHE A 69 3.37 0.32 4.90
CA PHE A 69 4.38 -0.71 4.72
C PHE A 69 5.66 -0.32 5.48
N PRO A 70 5.81 -0.73 6.76
CA PRO A 70 6.98 -0.37 7.56
C PRO A 70 8.27 -1.04 7.08
N GLU A 71 8.18 -2.19 6.41
CA GLU A 71 9.32 -2.83 5.77
C GLU A 71 9.60 -2.15 4.42
N LYS A 72 10.70 -1.41 4.34
CA LYS A 72 11.21 -0.96 3.05
C LYS A 72 11.63 -2.20 2.28
N LEU A 73 10.87 -2.54 1.24
CA LEU A 73 11.39 -3.42 0.20
C LEU A 73 12.64 -2.74 -0.35
N GLU A 74 13.81 -3.25 0.04
CA GLU A 74 15.08 -2.96 -0.60
C GLU A 74 14.96 -3.48 -2.04
N PHE A 75 14.33 -2.68 -2.90
CA PHE A 75 14.55 -2.82 -4.33
C PHE A 75 16.01 -2.42 -4.52
N SER A 76 16.90 -3.41 -4.44
CA SER A 76 18.20 -3.25 -5.06
C SER A 76 17.87 -2.85 -6.50
N ARG A 77 18.08 -1.58 -6.84
CA ARG A 77 18.24 -1.17 -8.22
C ARG A 77 19.49 -1.92 -8.62
N GLY A 78 19.33 -3.17 -9.07
CA GLY A 78 20.39 -3.89 -9.74
C GLY A 78 20.93 -2.89 -10.74
N ARG A 79 22.24 -2.59 -10.66
CA ARG A 79 22.86 -1.69 -11.62
C ARG A 79 22.42 -2.20 -12.98
N THR A 80 21.58 -1.45 -13.68
CA THR A 80 21.25 -1.81 -15.06
C THR A 80 22.61 -1.84 -15.74
N PRO A 81 23.06 -3.00 -16.24
CA PRO A 81 24.36 -3.04 -16.87
C PRO A 81 24.32 -2.02 -18.00
N ARG A 82 25.16 -1.00 -17.88
CA ARG A 82 25.28 0.06 -18.88
C ARG A 82 26.14 -0.51 -20.00
N PHE A 83 25.53 -1.35 -20.83
CA PHE A 83 26.12 -1.65 -22.11
C PHE A 83 25.87 -0.44 -23.02
N PRO A 84 26.91 0.14 -23.65
CA PRO A 84 26.72 1.06 -24.74
C PRO A 84 25.82 0.39 -25.80
N ALA A 85 24.81 1.11 -26.30
CA ALA A 85 23.83 0.53 -27.22
C ALA A 85 24.48 -0.15 -28.45
N HIS A 86 25.64 0.34 -28.91
CA HIS A 86 26.36 -0.24 -30.03
C HIS A 86 26.91 -1.65 -29.74
N GLU A 87 27.33 -1.96 -28.52
CA GLU A 87 27.85 -3.30 -28.17
C GLU A 87 26.75 -4.36 -28.21
N VAL A 88 25.54 -4.00 -27.76
CA VAL A 88 24.36 -4.88 -27.82
C VAL A 88 23.94 -5.13 -29.27
N LEU A 89 23.97 -4.10 -30.11
CA LEU A 89 23.63 -4.21 -31.53
C LEU A 89 24.62 -5.08 -32.31
N MET A 90 25.92 -4.97 -32.02
CA MET A 90 26.94 -5.83 -32.65
C MET A 90 26.76 -7.29 -32.25
N GLY A 91 26.53 -7.59 -30.98
CA GLY A 91 26.34 -8.97 -30.52
C GLY A 91 25.11 -9.68 -31.09
N LEU A 92 24.07 -8.94 -31.50
CA LEU A 92 22.90 -9.48 -32.20
C LEU A 92 23.14 -9.66 -33.71
N SER A 93 24.17 -9.01 -34.25
CA SER A 93 24.51 -9.05 -35.68
C SER A 93 25.39 -10.25 -36.02
N ASP A 94 25.98 -10.92 -35.03
CA ASP A 94 26.75 -12.17 -35.18
C ASP A 94 25.85 -13.43 -35.26
N GLU A 95 24.51 -13.28 -35.24
CA GLU A 95 23.53 -14.38 -35.32
C GLU A 95 22.78 -14.46 -36.68
N ILE A 96 23.29 -13.79 -37.74
CA ILE A 96 22.78 -13.92 -39.12
C ILE A 96 23.88 -14.38 -40.08
#